data_AF-A0A2E5RPX4-F1
#
_entry.id   AF-A0A2E5RPX4-F1
#
_cell.length_a   1.000
_cell.length_b   1.000
_cell.length_c   1.000
_cell.angle_alpha   90.00
_cell.angle_beta   90.00
_cell.angle_gamma   90.00
#
_symmetry.space_group_name_H-M   'P 1'
#
loop_
_entity.id
_entity.type
_entity.pdbx_description
1 polymer ?
#
loop_
_entity_poly.entity_id
_entity_poly.type
_entity_poly.pdbx_seq_one_letter_code
_entity_poly.pdbx_strand_id
1 'polypeptide(L)'
;MEKNLFNELDKKRLKGISLGALLPVLLLLIVGLYGFHINKPWVIGENNFAAAPSSYFGVIWVYLISVNYYHVFFCLSANMLAVWFLTSKNKNTIANGIVIPTAIYAVLLVVVRLI
;
A
#
# COMPACT_ATOMS: atom_id res chain seq x y z
N MET A 1 -3.38 -21.05 -32.01
CA MET A 1 -3.78 -21.38 -30.62
C MET A 1 -2.86 -20.71 -29.59
N GLU A 2 -1.55 -20.66 -29.82
CA GLU A 2 -0.55 -19.99 -28.94
C GLU A 2 -0.82 -18.52 -28.61
N LYS A 3 -1.27 -17.71 -29.58
CA LYS A 3 -1.56 -16.27 -29.35
C LYS A 3 -2.62 -16.03 -28.26
N ASN A 4 -3.60 -16.91 -28.13
CA ASN A 4 -4.65 -16.77 -27.11
C ASN A 4 -4.13 -17.14 -25.71
N LEU A 5 -3.23 -18.12 -25.62
CA LEU A 5 -2.65 -18.55 -24.36
C LEU A 5 -1.72 -17.47 -23.77
N PHE A 6 -0.89 -16.86 -24.62
CA PHE A 6 0.00 -15.76 -24.23
C PHE A 6 -0.79 -14.54 -23.72
N ASN A 7 -1.85 -14.14 -24.43
CA ASN A 7 -2.71 -13.04 -24.00
C ASN A 7 -3.37 -13.29 -22.63
N GLU A 8 -3.74 -14.54 -22.33
CA GLU A 8 -4.37 -14.88 -21.05
C GLU A 8 -3.37 -14.84 -19.89
N LEU A 9 -2.12 -15.24 -20.14
CA LEU A 9 -1.01 -15.15 -19.19
C LEU A 9 -0.66 -13.70 -18.86
N ASP A 10 -0.55 -12.85 -19.88
CA ASP A 10 -0.23 -11.43 -19.70
C ASP A 10 -1.35 -10.69 -18.96
N LYS A 11 -2.61 -11.01 -19.25
CA LYS A 11 -3.75 -10.45 -18.52
C LYS A 11 -3.72 -10.83 -17.03
N LYS A 12 -3.33 -12.07 -16.71
CA LYS A 12 -3.17 -12.53 -15.32
C LYS A 12 -1.99 -11.85 -14.63
N ARG A 13 -0.87 -11.61 -15.33
CA ARG A 13 0.27 -10.84 -14.82
C ARG A 13 -0.08 -9.38 -14.54
N LEU A 14 -0.75 -8.72 -15.47
CA LEU A 14 -1.25 -7.34 -15.30
C LEU A 14 -2.15 -7.22 -14.07
N LYS A 15 -3.04 -8.19 -13.87
CA LYS A 15 -3.88 -8.27 -12.66
C LYS A 15 -3.03 -8.43 -11.39
N GLY A 16 -1.94 -9.18 -11.45
CA GLY A 16 -0.96 -9.29 -10.38
C GLY A 16 -0.26 -7.96 -10.08
N ILE A 17 0.20 -7.27 -11.11
CA ILE A 17 0.85 -5.95 -10.98
C ILE A 17 -0.10 -4.95 -10.32
N SER A 18 -1.34 -4.85 -10.81
CA SER A 18 -2.34 -3.95 -10.23
C SER A 18 -2.64 -4.29 -8.77
N LEU A 19 -2.70 -5.57 -8.44
CA LEU A 19 -2.96 -6.02 -7.07
C LEU A 19 -1.77 -5.69 -6.16
N GLY A 20 -0.53 -5.95 -6.59
CA GLY A 20 0.67 -5.63 -5.81
C GLY A 20 0.94 -4.14 -5.63
N ALA A 21 0.41 -3.29 -6.53
CA ALA A 21 0.50 -1.83 -6.37
C ALA A 21 -0.65 -1.26 -5.51
N LEU A 22 -1.88 -1.75 -5.70
CA LEU A 22 -3.06 -1.20 -5.02
C LEU A 22 -3.27 -1.74 -3.61
N LEU A 23 -2.94 -3.02 -3.37
CA LEU A 23 -3.16 -3.68 -2.07
C LEU A 23 -2.44 -2.95 -0.93
N PRO A 24 -1.15 -2.59 -1.04
CA PRO A 24 -0.47 -1.83 0.01
C PRO A 24 -1.09 -0.46 0.27
N VAL A 25 -1.47 0.25 -0.79
CA VAL A 25 -2.04 1.61 -0.70
C VAL A 25 -3.39 1.56 0.01
N LEU A 26 -4.25 0.60 -0.32
CA LEU A 26 -5.53 0.40 0.34
C LEU A 26 -5.35 0.02 1.81
N LEU A 27 -4.41 -0.88 2.12
CA LEU A 27 -4.14 -1.28 3.50
C LEU A 27 -3.60 -0.10 4.33
N LEU A 28 -2.69 0.70 3.78
CA LEU A 28 -2.20 1.93 4.42
C LEU A 28 -3.33 2.93 4.68
N LEU A 29 -4.24 3.08 3.73
CA LEU A 29 -5.41 3.95 3.90
C LEU A 29 -6.32 3.45 5.03
N ILE A 30 -6.58 2.14 5.11
CA ILE A 30 -7.38 1.55 6.19
C ILE A 30 -6.69 1.74 7.54
N VAL A 31 -5.40 1.43 7.65
CA VAL A 31 -4.63 1.59 8.89
C VAL A 31 -4.55 3.06 9.30
N GLY A 32 -4.37 3.97 8.34
CA GLY A 32 -4.36 5.42 8.58
C GLY A 32 -5.70 5.93 9.10
N LEU A 33 -6.82 5.51 8.49
CA LEU A 33 -8.17 5.85 8.96
C LEU A 33 -8.48 5.24 10.34
N TYR A 34 -8.01 4.02 10.60
CA TYR A 34 -8.18 3.36 11.89
C TYR A 34 -7.37 4.05 13.00
N GLY A 35 -6.11 4.41 12.72
CA GLY A 35 -5.28 5.20 13.62
C GLY A 35 -5.89 6.57 13.92
N PHE A 36 -6.45 7.22 12.89
CA PHE A 36 -7.24 8.44 13.05
C PHE A 36 -8.45 8.19 13.97
N HIS A 37 -9.18 7.09 13.78
CA HIS A 37 -10.32 6.69 14.64
C HIS A 37 -9.97 6.52 16.12
N ILE A 38 -8.86 5.84 16.42
CA ILE A 38 -8.43 5.57 17.80
C ILE A 38 -7.92 6.85 18.47
N ASN A 39 -7.04 7.58 17.79
CA ASN A 39 -6.36 8.72 18.42
C ASN A 39 -7.27 9.93 18.57
N LYS A 40 -8.47 9.92 17.96
CA LYS A 40 -9.47 10.99 18.02
C LYS A 40 -8.85 12.40 18.05
N PRO A 41 -7.99 12.77 17.09
CA PRO A 41 -7.35 14.09 17.07
C PRO A 41 -8.34 15.27 16.95
N TRP A 42 -9.63 15.00 16.75
CA TRP A 42 -10.73 15.96 16.74
C TRP A 42 -11.42 16.17 18.10
N VAL A 43 -11.04 15.40 19.13
CA VAL A 43 -11.52 15.67 20.50
C VAL A 43 -10.64 16.79 21.04
N ILE A 44 -11.08 18.02 20.76
CA ILE A 44 -10.55 19.26 21.30
C ILE A 44 -10.74 19.20 22.82
N GLY A 45 -9.67 18.90 23.55
CA GLY A 45 -9.59 19.30 24.96
C GLY A 45 -9.74 20.82 25.03
N GLU A 46 -10.46 21.30 26.04
CA GLU A 46 -10.64 22.74 26.33
C GLU A 46 -9.32 23.47 26.06
N ASN A 47 -9.34 24.40 25.09
CA ASN A 47 -8.17 25.10 24.52
C ASN A 47 -7.41 24.33 23.43
N ASN A 48 -7.94 24.30 22.19
CA ASN A 48 -7.28 24.91 21.03
C ASN A 48 -7.84 24.42 19.67
N PHE A 49 -8.06 25.40 18.80
CA PHE A 49 -8.28 25.33 17.35
C PHE A 49 -9.48 24.50 16.86
N ALA A 50 -10.56 25.23 16.57
CA ALA A 50 -11.55 24.83 15.58
C ALA A 50 -10.85 24.72 14.21
N ALA A 51 -10.36 23.52 13.91
CA ALA A 51 -9.88 23.17 12.58
C ALA A 51 -11.08 23.19 11.62
N ALA A 52 -11.08 24.12 10.66
CA ALA A 52 -11.98 24.11 9.51
C ALA A 52 -11.94 22.74 8.77
N PRO A 53 -12.97 22.36 7.99
CA PRO A 53 -12.97 21.13 7.18
C PRO A 53 -11.69 20.92 6.35
N SER A 54 -11.07 22.01 5.87
CA SER A 54 -9.80 22.00 5.12
C SER A 54 -8.58 21.60 5.97
N SER A 55 -8.56 21.93 7.27
CA SER A 55 -7.49 21.52 8.18
C SER A 55 -7.60 20.07 8.65
N TYR A 56 -8.77 19.44 8.60
CA TYR A 56 -8.87 17.99 8.85
C TYR A 56 -8.12 17.20 7.77
N PHE A 57 -8.27 17.59 6.50
CA PHE A 57 -7.53 16.96 5.41
C PHE A 57 -6.02 17.18 5.55
N GLY A 58 -5.60 18.38 5.96
CA GLY A 58 -4.19 18.68 6.28
C GLY A 58 -3.64 17.86 7.45
N VAL A 59 -4.40 17.72 8.54
CA VAL A 59 -4.01 16.92 9.72
C VAL A 59 -3.93 15.44 9.36
N ILE A 60 -4.91 14.91 8.63
CA ILE A 60 -4.87 13.53 8.12
C ILE A 60 -3.65 13.34 7.22
N TRP A 61 -3.36 14.31 6.36
CA TRP A 61 -2.27 14.20 5.41
C TRP A 61 -0.89 14.25 6.09
N VAL A 62 -0.71 15.16 7.06
CA VAL A 62 0.49 15.24 7.89
C VAL A 62 0.68 13.99 8.74
N TYR A 63 -0.40 13.41 9.25
CA TYR A 63 -0.35 12.17 10.02
C TYR A 63 0.07 10.97 9.15
N LEU A 64 -0.52 10.83 7.95
CA LEU A 64 -0.12 9.82 6.96
C LEU A 64 1.34 10.02 6.50
N ILE A 65 1.77 11.26 6.25
CA ILE A 65 3.15 11.55 5.85
C ILE A 65 4.13 11.25 6.99
N SER A 66 3.78 11.52 8.25
CA SER A 66 4.67 11.27 9.40
C SER A 66 4.97 9.78 9.61
N VAL A 67 4.13 8.88 9.08
CA VAL A 67 4.33 7.42 9.14
C VAL A 67 5.13 6.90 7.92
N ASN A 68 5.55 7.77 6.99
CA ASN A 68 6.17 7.38 5.71
C ASN A 68 7.37 6.43 5.83
N TYR A 69 8.20 6.56 6.86
CA TYR A 69 9.39 5.72 6.98
C TYR A 69 9.05 4.23 7.11
N TYR A 70 7.92 3.91 7.75
CA TYR A 70 7.45 2.53 7.91
C TYR A 70 6.54 2.06 6.79
N HIS A 71 6.02 2.97 5.97
CA HIS A 71 5.13 2.63 4.86
C HIS A 71 5.80 1.71 3.83
N VAL A 72 7.07 1.95 3.50
CA VAL A 72 7.77 1.10 2.52
C VAL A 72 7.97 -0.32 3.06
N PHE A 73 8.34 -0.47 4.34
CA PHE A 73 8.44 -1.78 5.00
C PHE A 73 7.09 -2.50 5.09
N PHE A 74 6.02 -1.75 5.38
CA PHE A 74 4.66 -2.27 5.39
C PHE A 74 4.22 -2.74 4.00
N CYS A 75 4.46 -1.94 2.96
CA CYS A 75 4.16 -2.29 1.57
C CYS A 75 4.87 -3.57 1.13
N LEU A 76 6.14 -3.70 1.48
CA LEU A 76 6.93 -4.89 1.17
C LEU A 76 6.37 -6.13 1.89
N SER A 77 6.01 -5.99 3.16
CA SER A 77 5.42 -7.07 3.96
C SER A 77 4.05 -7.52 3.43
N ALA A 78 3.18 -6.58 3.08
CA ALA A 78 1.87 -6.86 2.51
C ALA A 78 1.97 -7.59 1.17
N ASN A 79 2.89 -7.17 0.30
CA ASN A 79 3.10 -7.82 -0.99
C ASN A 79 3.73 -9.21 -0.87
N MET A 80 4.65 -9.41 0.08
CA MET A 80 5.25 -10.72 0.35
C MET A 80 4.18 -11.74 0.79
N LEU A 81 3.26 -11.31 1.68
CA LEU A 81 2.12 -12.13 2.12
C LEU A 81 1.16 -12.44 0.96
N ALA A 82 0.90 -11.46 0.09
CA ALA A 82 0.04 -11.65 -1.08
C ALA A 82 0.63 -12.68 -2.06
N VAL A 83 1.95 -12.60 -2.32
CA VAL A 83 2.67 -13.58 -3.14
C VAL A 83 2.58 -14.97 -2.53
N TRP A 84 2.82 -15.12 -1.22
CA TRP A 84 2.72 -16.40 -0.52
C TRP A 84 1.31 -17.01 -0.61
N PHE A 85 0.27 -16.20 -0.37
CA PHE A 85 -1.12 -16.67 -0.43
C PHE A 85 -1.52 -17.10 -1.85
N LEU A 86 -1.14 -16.31 -2.87
CA LEU A 86 -1.45 -16.62 -4.26
C LEU A 86 -0.69 -17.85 -4.78
N THR A 87 0.55 -18.03 -4.33
CA THR A 87 1.34 -19.24 -4.62
C THR A 87 0.70 -20.47 -3.98
N SER A 88 0.25 -20.35 -2.73
CA SER A 88 -0.49 -21.41 -2.02
C SER A 88 -1.82 -21.79 -2.69
N LYS A 89 -2.39 -20.88 -3.49
CA LYS A 89 -3.60 -21.12 -4.31
C LYS A 89 -3.28 -21.51 -5.76
N ASN A 90 -2.03 -21.85 -6.08
CA ASN A 90 -1.57 -22.23 -7.42
C ASN A 90 -1.76 -21.14 -8.49
N LYS A 91 -1.79 -19.85 -8.09
CA LYS A 91 -1.97 -18.68 -8.98
C LYS A 91 -0.63 -18.00 -9.30
N ASN A 92 0.35 -18.80 -9.72
CA ASN A 92 1.75 -18.38 -9.88
C ASN A 92 1.93 -17.22 -10.88
N THR A 93 1.13 -17.19 -11.95
CA THR A 93 1.16 -16.09 -12.94
C THR A 93 0.78 -14.74 -12.33
N ILE A 94 -0.19 -14.73 -11.41
CA ILE A 94 -0.64 -13.51 -10.71
C ILE A 94 0.39 -13.14 -9.64
N ALA A 95 0.90 -14.13 -8.88
CA ALA A 95 1.96 -13.93 -7.89
C ALA A 95 3.21 -13.29 -8.53
N ASN A 96 3.62 -13.77 -9.70
CA ASN A 96 4.73 -13.19 -10.47
C ASN A 96 4.49 -11.73 -10.86
N GLY A 97 3.24 -11.32 -11.10
CA GLY A 97 2.91 -9.92 -11.36
C GLY A 97 3.12 -9.01 -10.15
N ILE A 98 2.98 -9.52 -8.92
CA ILE A 98 3.15 -8.74 -7.68
C ILE A 98 4.64 -8.49 -7.37
N VAL A 99 5.54 -9.33 -7.88
CA VAL A 99 6.98 -9.21 -7.65
C VAL A 99 7.52 -7.87 -8.17
N ILE A 100 7.03 -7.38 -9.30
CA ILE A 100 7.49 -6.12 -9.91
C ILE A 100 7.24 -4.91 -8.97
N PRO A 101 6.00 -4.63 -8.51
CA PRO A 101 5.75 -3.61 -7.49
C PRO A 101 6.62 -3.79 -6.25
N THR A 102 6.80 -5.03 -5.80
CA THR A 102 7.61 -5.35 -4.61
C THR A 102 9.08 -4.96 -4.79
N ALA A 103 9.66 -5.26 -5.95
CA ALA A 103 11.03 -4.88 -6.28
C ALA A 103 11.20 -3.36 -6.34
N ILE A 104 10.22 -2.65 -6.92
CA ILE A 104 10.23 -1.18 -6.95
C ILE A 104 10.20 -0.61 -5.53
N TYR A 105 9.32 -1.13 -4.65
CA TYR A 105 9.30 -0.71 -3.24
C TYR A 105 10.63 -1.00 -2.53
N ALA A 106 11.26 -2.14 -2.79
CA ALA A 106 12.57 -2.47 -2.22
C ALA A 106 13.67 -1.49 -2.67
N VAL A 107 13.71 -1.13 -3.96
CA VAL A 107 14.67 -0.15 -4.49
C VAL A 107 14.44 1.22 -3.86
N LEU A 108 13.18 1.66 -3.76
CA LEU A 108 12.84 2.92 -3.08
C LEU A 108 13.31 2.90 -1.62
N LEU A 109 13.17 1.78 -0.91
CA LEU A 109 13.66 1.64 0.47
C LEU A 109 15.17 1.84 0.58
N VAL A 110 15.94 1.26 -0.35
CA VAL A 110 17.39 1.42 -0.38
C VAL A 110 17.76 2.87 -0.67
N VAL A 111 17.12 3.51 -1.65
CA VAL A 111 17.39 4.91 -2.02
C VAL A 111 17.06 5.85 -0.87
N VAL A 112 15.87 5.71 -0.26
CA VAL A 112 15.46 6.53 0.90
C VAL A 112 16.39 6.36 2.10
N ARG A 113 17.03 5.19 2.25
CA ARG A 113 17.98 4.94 3.35
C ARG A 113 19.38 5.54 3.08
N LEU A 114 19.73 5.80 1.83
CA LEU A 114 21.05 6.31 1.43
C LEU A 114 21.10 7.85 1.35
N ILE A 115 19.95 8.51 1.37
CA ILE A 115 19.79 9.99 1.39
C ILE A 115 19.61 10.43 2.83
#